data_AF-A0A1V2QVQ2-F1
#
_entry.id   AF-A0A1V2QVQ2-F1
#
_cell.length_a   1.000
_cell.length_b   1.000
_cell.length_c   1.000
_cell.angle_alpha   90.00
_cell.angle_beta   90.00
_cell.angle_gamma   90.00
#
_symmetry.space_group_name_H-M   'P 1'
#
loop_
_entity.id
_entity.type
_entity.pdbx_description
1 polymer ?
#
loop_
_entity_poly.entity_id
_entity_poly.type
_entity_poly.pdbx_seq_one_letter_code
_entity_poly.pdbx_strand_id
1 'polypeptide(L)' 'MRLSAGTGFQSGEVTGINDSSISVTSTDGYTKTYTIDGDIVSRLTDIAQGDTVTVVSEDGTAQSITEAGAMPGSQPPTQ' A
#
# COMPACT_ATOMS: atom_id res chain seq x y z
N MET A 1 9.41 -15.29 25.21
CA MET A 1 9.43 -15.16 23.75
C MET A 1 8.98 -13.75 23.41
N ARG A 2 9.86 -12.89 22.87
CA ARG A 2 9.44 -11.59 22.33
C ARG A 2 8.91 -11.84 20.93
N LEU A 3 7.59 -11.96 20.79
CA LEU A 3 6.94 -11.70 19.52
C LEU A 3 6.96 -10.19 19.37
N SER A 4 8.00 -9.65 18.73
CA SER A 4 7.87 -8.31 18.14
C SER A 4 7.00 -8.50 16.91
N ALA A 5 5.68 -8.43 17.12
CA ALA A 5 4.74 -8.03 16.07
C ALA A 5 5.22 -6.65 15.61
N GLY A 6 6.13 -6.64 14.64
CA GLY A 6 6.81 -5.45 14.19
C GLY A 6 5.97 -4.83 13.11
N THR A 7 5.32 -3.71 13.41
CA THR A 7 4.75 -2.86 12.37
C THR A 7 5.83 -2.59 11.32
N GLY A 8 5.59 -3.03 10.09
CA GLY A 8 6.48 -2.88 8.95
C GLY A 8 6.02 -1.77 8.02
N PHE A 9 6.95 -0.98 7.53
CA PHE A 9 6.71 0.12 6.58
C PHE A 9 7.46 -0.20 5.28
N GLN A 10 6.75 -0.13 4.15
CA GLN A 10 7.36 -0.27 2.83
C GLN A 10 6.77 0.76 1.89
N SER A 11 7.62 1.45 1.13
CA SER A 11 7.20 2.28 0.01
C SER A 11 7.68 1.68 -1.31
N GLY A 12 6.86 1.78 -2.34
CA GLY A 12 7.19 1.20 -3.65
C GLY A 12 6.03 1.31 -4.64
N GLU A 13 6.27 0.82 -5.84
CA GLU A 13 5.27 0.75 -6.91
C GLU A 13 4.36 -0.45 -6.70
N VAL A 14 3.06 -0.27 -6.91
CA VAL A 14 2.08 -1.37 -6.91
C VAL A 14 2.23 -2.18 -8.18
N THR A 15 2.69 -3.41 -8.06
CA THR A 15 2.89 -4.32 -9.20
C THR A 15 1.78 -5.35 -9.36
N GLY A 16 0.83 -5.42 -8.42
CA GLY A 16 -0.37 -6.24 -8.55
C GLY A 16 -1.40 -5.95 -7.46
N ILE A 17 -2.68 -6.05 -7.81
CA ILE A 17 -3.81 -5.86 -6.91
C ILE A 17 -4.79 -7.02 -7.12
N ASN A 18 -5.25 -7.63 -6.03
CA ASN A 18 -6.34 -8.59 -5.99
C ASN A 18 -7.35 -8.18 -4.90
N ASP A 19 -8.46 -8.90 -4.78
CA ASP A 19 -9.54 -8.58 -3.84
C ASP A 19 -9.09 -8.45 -2.38
N SER A 20 -8.06 -9.20 -1.97
CA SER A 20 -7.56 -9.24 -0.58
C SER A 20 -6.04 -9.21 -0.47
N SER A 21 -5.32 -8.83 -1.53
CA SER A 21 -3.86 -8.74 -1.48
C SER A 21 -3.29 -7.72 -2.46
N ILE A 22 -2.22 -7.02 -2.05
CA ILE A 22 -1.51 -6.04 -2.87
C ILE A 22 -0.02 -6.40 -2.91
N SER A 23 0.55 -6.36 -4.11
CA SER A 23 1.98 -6.55 -4.33
C SER A 23 2.63 -5.21 -4.57
N VAL A 24 3.64 -4.91 -3.78
CA VAL A 24 4.40 -3.65 -3.85
C VAL A 24 5.88 -3.97 -4.03
N THR A 25 6.49 -3.32 -5.02
CA THR A 25 7.89 -3.43 -5.36
C THR A 25 8.61 -2.17 -4.93
N SER A 26 9.52 -2.29 -3.96
CA SER A 26 10.37 -1.20 -3.51
C SER A 26 11.36 -0.77 -4.59
N THR A 27 11.89 0.45 -4.47
CA THR A 27 12.93 0.99 -5.37
C THR A 27 14.20 0.14 -5.41
N ASP A 28 14.48 -0.61 -4.34
CA ASP A 28 15.59 -1.57 -4.26
C ASP A 28 15.32 -2.89 -5.02
N GLY A 29 14.16 -3.01 -5.69
CA GLY A 29 13.77 -4.18 -6.49
C GLY A 29 13.13 -5.32 -5.69
N TYR A 30 12.96 -5.16 -4.37
CA TYR A 30 12.29 -6.16 -3.54
C TYR A 30 10.78 -6.06 -3.68
N THR A 31 10.12 -7.18 -4.02
CA THR A 31 8.66 -7.27 -4.13
C THR A 31 8.08 -8.01 -2.95
N LYS A 32 7.07 -7.43 -2.32
CA LYS A 32 6.33 -8.04 -1.20
C LYS A 32 4.84 -7.95 -1.42
N THR A 33 4.16 -9.05 -1.17
CA THR A 33 2.70 -9.13 -1.17
C THR A 33 2.19 -9.01 0.26
N TYR A 34 1.22 -8.12 0.47
CA TYR A 34 0.56 -7.89 1.74
C TYR A 34 -0.89 -8.36 1.66
N THR A 35 -1.37 -9.00 2.72
CA THR A 35 -2.80 -9.30 2.88
C THR A 35 -3.53 -8.03 3.24
N ILE A 36 -4.69 -7.80 2.62
CA ILE A 36 -5.54 -6.66 2.91
C ILE A 36 -6.72 -7.16 3.76
N ASP A 37 -6.96 -6.49 4.87
CA ASP A 37 -8.16 -6.71 5.67
C ASP A 37 -9.35 -5.92 5.08
N GLY A 38 -10.59 -6.38 5.30
CA GLY A 38 -11.79 -5.81 4.69
C GLY A 38 -11.95 -4.30 4.94
N ASP A 39 -11.45 -3.80 6.08
CA ASP A 39 -11.50 -2.38 6.45
C ASP A 39 -10.72 -1.47 5.48
N ILE A 40 -9.60 -1.93 4.92
CA ILE A 40 -8.75 -1.13 4.02
C ILE A 40 -9.06 -1.35 2.52
N VAL A 41 -9.89 -2.33 2.16
CA VAL A 41 -10.31 -2.55 0.75
C VAL A 41 -10.91 -1.28 0.14
N SER A 42 -11.69 -0.54 0.94
CA SER A 42 -12.29 0.73 0.54
C SER A 42 -11.27 1.83 0.19
N ARG A 43 -10.01 1.70 0.61
CA ARG A 43 -8.93 2.66 0.33
C ARG A 43 -8.09 2.26 -0.87
N LEU A 44 -8.26 1.03 -1.36
CA LEU A 44 -7.60 0.53 -2.58
C LEU A 44 -8.35 0.91 -3.84
N THR A 45 -9.60 1.35 -3.74
CA THR A 45 -10.37 1.79 -4.91
C THR A 45 -9.71 2.97 -5.63
N ASP A 46 -8.92 3.76 -4.92
CA ASP A 46 -8.14 4.87 -5.46
C ASP A 46 -6.69 4.49 -5.79
N ILE A 47 -6.27 3.24 -5.55
CA ILE A 47 -4.93 2.75 -5.83
C ILE A 47 -4.98 1.80 -7.04
N ALA A 48 -4.18 2.09 -8.06
CA ALA A 48 -4.03 1.25 -9.24
C ALA A 48 -2.63 0.64 -9.33
N GLN A 49 -2.49 -0.35 -10.23
CA GLN A 49 -1.18 -0.89 -10.59
C GLN A 49 -0.37 0.21 -11.29
N GLY A 50 0.90 0.36 -10.90
CA GLY A 50 1.80 1.43 -11.34
C GLY A 50 1.84 2.62 -10.40
N ASP A 51 0.93 2.72 -9.42
CA ASP A 51 0.99 3.80 -8.42
C ASP A 51 2.09 3.54 -7.41
N THR A 52 2.76 4.61 -6.99
CA THR A 52 3.69 4.52 -5.86
C THR A 52 2.89 4.69 -4.57
N VAL A 53 2.99 3.71 -3.67
CA VAL A 53 2.29 3.71 -2.38
C VAL A 53 3.26 3.51 -1.23
N THR A 54 2.81 3.91 -0.05
CA THR A 54 3.40 3.54 1.23
C THR A 54 2.43 2.61 1.96
N VAL A 55 2.90 1.39 2.24
CA VAL A 55 2.19 0.36 2.98
C VAL A 55 2.70 0.34 4.41
N VAL A 56 1.78 0.53 5.35
CA VAL A 56 1.95 0.20 6.76
C VAL A 56 1.32 -1.17 6.97
N SER A 57 2.07 -2.11 7.52
CA SER A 57 1.61 -3.48 7.77
C SER A 57 1.92 -3.90 9.19
N GLU A 58 1.12 -4.79 9.74
CA GLU A 58 1.35 -5.42 11.04
C GLU A 58 1.20 -6.94 10.87
N ASP A 59 2.22 -7.69 11.30
CA ASP A 59 2.30 -9.15 11.14
C ASP A 59 2.06 -9.68 9.70
N GLY A 60 2.32 -8.85 8.69
CA GLY A 60 2.13 -9.19 7.27
C GLY A 60 0.78 -8.78 6.67
N THR A 61 -0.13 -8.25 7.50
CA THR A 61 -1.41 -7.67 7.06
C THR A 61 -1.24 -6.17 6.89
N ALA A 62 -1.61 -5.61 5.73
CA ALA A 62 -1.69 -4.19 5.54
C ALA A 62 -2.68 -3.59 6.55
N GLN A 63 -2.30 -2.49 7.19
CA GLN A 63 -3.12 -1.71 8.11
C GLN A 63 -3.48 -0.36 7.49
N SER A 64 -2.60 0.18 6.64
CA SER A 64 -2.85 1.40 5.88
C SER A 64 -2.06 1.38 4.58
N ILE A 65 -2.68 1.86 3.51
CA ILE A 65 -2.05 2.04 2.21
C ILE A 65 -2.34 3.47 1.79
N THR A 66 -1.29 4.22 1.48
CA THR A 66 -1.39 5.62 1.10
C THR A 66 -0.59 5.82 -0.17
N GLU A 67 -1.18 6.43 -1.19
CA GLU A 67 -0.43 6.82 -2.38
C GLU A 67 0.63 7.85 -2.02
N ALA A 68 1.88 7.60 -2.40
CA ALA A 68 2.99 8.52 -2.21
C ALA A 68 2.84 9.80 -3.08
N GLY A 69 1.97 9.76 -4.09
CA GLY A 69 1.61 10.87 -4.98
C GLY A 69 0.40 11.70 -4.52
N ALA A 70 -0.37 11.23 -3.53
CA ALA A 70 -1.51 11.97 -2.99
C ALA A 70 -1.03 13.10 -2.07
N MET A 71 -0.44 14.14 -2.65
CA MET A 71 -0.51 15.46 -2.06
C MET A 71 -2.00 15.83 -1.97
N PRO A 72 -2.55 16.14 -0.78
CA PRO A 72 -3.90 16.70 -0.67
C PRO A 72 -3.85 18.12 -1.26
N GLY A 73 -3.97 18.24 -2.58
CA GLY A 73 -3.78 19.53 -3.26
C GLY A 73 -3.69 19.53 -4.78
N SER A 74 -3.61 18.37 -5.44
CA SER A 74 -3.59 18.30 -6.92
C SER A 74 -4.75 17.49 -7.48
N GLN A 75 -5.97 17.80 -7.03
CA GLN A 75 -7.09 17.77 -7.96
C GLN A 75 -6.83 18.90 -8.96
N PRO A 76 -6.76 18.65 -10.28
CA PRO A 76 -6.67 19.75 -11.23
C PRO A 76 -7.89 20.66 -10.99
N PRO A 77 -7.78 22.00 -11.03
CA PRO A 77 -8.97 22.79 -11.24
C PRO A 77 -9.57 22.27 -12.55
N THR A 78 -10.78 21.73 -12.48
CA THR A 78 -11.64 21.56 -13.66
C THR A 78 -11.57 22.88 -14.44
N GLN A 79 -10.93 22.85 -15.61
CA GLN A 79 -11.01 23.94 -16.58
C GLN A 79 -12.39 23.95 -17.25
#